data_AF-A2F6R5-F1
#
_entry.id   AF-A2F6R5-F1
#
_cell.length_a   1.000
_cell.length_b   1.000
_cell.length_c   1.000
_cell.angle_alpha   90.00
_cell.angle_beta   90.00
_cell.angle_gamma   90.00
#
_symmetry.space_group_name_H-M   'P 1'
#
loop_
_entity.id
_entity.type
_entity.pdbx_description
1 polymer ?
#
loop_
_entity_poly.entity_id
_entity_poly.type
_entity_poly.pdbx_seq_one_letter_code
_entity_poly.pdbx_strand_id
1 'polypeptide(L)'
;MLGNKHVSVLVSEAEELKNYANNLNEQSNFYIICNIIQTCVNNFPSCISDALSFVPSLIKFAFSYQIVSMFEDLLDPINDLTFVYNFFNEANLFDSIVNLYNKSDLDCKQGLLRIIKCMLINQITNQKISQLQLHEIIEDAINSESTTNKNLGWSIAFIDIRYFGSSVIDQAKLFEDSASAICQNETTGFLEYQVNALQCMNTIMVSVLDSIADFDFKNVIRKLLDVYMKCPGHSIAYQAIFDFVINLSNNSKYRSLIFNSFVPDVMETAKTSKNTTQISFANDFFMKLSLQVFNDETYRNDIPSDIYQYLSSFKVDTNSFSAFFHPSIADFPDDIMEEVLFAGL
;
A
#
# COMPACT_ATOMS: atom_id res chain seq x y z
N MET A 1 -15.32 -29.95 35.58
CA MET A 1 -15.39 -28.77 36.46
C MET A 1 -14.02 -28.24 36.91
N LEU A 2 -12.90 -28.56 36.23
CA LEU A 2 -11.56 -28.03 36.56
C LEU A 2 -11.18 -26.75 35.77
N GLY A 3 -11.82 -26.49 34.62
CA GLY A 3 -11.57 -25.29 33.81
C GLY A 3 -11.98 -23.97 34.47
N ASN A 4 -13.10 -23.93 35.19
CA ASN A 4 -13.60 -22.68 35.81
C ASN A 4 -12.73 -22.16 36.97
N LYS A 5 -11.96 -23.01 37.65
CA LYS A 5 -11.10 -22.57 38.77
C LYS A 5 -9.81 -21.92 38.29
N HIS A 6 -9.23 -22.39 37.18
CA HIS A 6 -8.07 -21.73 36.59
C HIS A 6 -8.45 -20.44 35.87
N VAL A 7 -9.61 -20.42 35.20
CA VAL A 7 -10.16 -19.19 34.61
C VAL A 7 -10.49 -18.17 35.71
N SER A 8 -11.10 -18.57 36.84
CA SER A 8 -11.38 -17.61 37.92
C SER A 8 -10.10 -17.05 38.56
N VAL A 9 -9.03 -17.86 38.62
CA VAL A 9 -7.71 -17.41 39.10
C VAL A 9 -7.08 -16.44 38.10
N LEU A 10 -7.11 -16.76 36.80
CA LEU A 10 -6.65 -15.85 35.73
C LEU A 10 -7.49 -14.57 35.62
N VAL A 11 -8.79 -14.62 35.94
CA VAL A 11 -9.71 -13.47 36.00
C VAL A 11 -9.46 -12.63 37.27
N SER A 12 -9.21 -13.24 38.43
CA SER A 12 -8.80 -12.50 39.62
C SER A 12 -7.40 -11.89 39.45
N GLU A 13 -6.52 -12.59 38.76
CA GLU A 13 -5.23 -12.05 38.30
C GLU A 13 -5.44 -10.97 37.24
N ALA A 14 -6.52 -10.99 36.44
CA ALA A 14 -6.89 -9.89 35.54
C ALA A 14 -7.36 -8.63 36.29
N GLU A 15 -8.03 -8.77 37.44
CA GLU A 15 -8.34 -7.66 38.35
C GLU A 15 -7.09 -7.12 39.07
N GLU A 16 -6.15 -7.99 39.44
CA GLU A 16 -4.82 -7.58 39.91
C GLU A 16 -3.99 -6.95 38.79
N LEU A 17 -4.10 -7.42 37.54
CA LEU A 17 -3.50 -6.85 36.33
C LEU A 17 -4.10 -5.49 36.01
N LYS A 18 -5.39 -5.26 36.28
CA LYS A 18 -6.05 -3.95 36.17
C LYS A 18 -5.49 -2.96 37.19
N ASN A 19 -5.15 -3.43 38.40
CA ASN A 19 -4.46 -2.63 39.42
C ASN A 19 -2.97 -2.44 39.09
N TYR A 20 -2.31 -3.43 38.49
CA TYR A 20 -0.94 -3.32 37.96
C TYR A 20 -0.88 -2.35 36.78
N ALA A 21 -1.91 -2.35 35.91
CA ALA A 21 -1.99 -1.50 34.74
C ALA A 21 -2.09 -0.01 35.07
N ASN A 22 -2.62 0.30 36.25
CA ASN A 22 -2.67 1.67 36.77
C ASN A 22 -1.33 2.13 37.40
N ASN A 23 -0.36 1.22 37.58
CA ASN A 23 0.99 1.48 38.11
C ASN A 23 2.12 1.22 37.07
N LEU A 24 1.78 1.09 35.78
CA LEU A 24 2.70 0.75 34.69
C LEU A 24 3.66 1.90 34.34
N ASN A 25 4.81 1.97 35.04
CA ASN A 25 5.98 2.76 34.62
C ASN A 25 7.19 1.88 34.22
N GLU A 26 7.09 0.55 34.31
CA GLU A 26 8.21 -0.36 34.01
C GLU A 26 7.90 -1.27 32.82
N GLN A 27 8.79 -1.28 31.81
CA GLN A 27 8.64 -2.05 30.57
C GLN A 27 8.53 -3.57 30.78
N SER A 28 9.13 -4.10 31.86
CA SER A 28 9.07 -5.51 32.25
C SER A 28 7.64 -6.00 32.50
N ASN A 29 6.77 -5.12 33.00
CA ASN A 29 5.38 -5.48 33.29
C ASN A 29 4.59 -5.68 31.99
N PHE A 30 4.79 -4.86 30.95
CA PHE A 30 4.07 -5.02 29.68
C PHE A 30 4.26 -6.39 29.06
N TYR A 31 5.49 -6.93 29.08
CA TYR A 31 5.79 -8.25 28.55
C TYR A 31 4.97 -9.37 29.24
N ILE A 32 4.88 -9.33 30.57
CA ILE A 32 4.10 -10.31 31.34
C ILE A 32 2.62 -10.22 30.99
N ILE A 33 2.08 -8.99 30.93
CA ILE A 33 0.67 -8.76 30.59
C ILE A 33 0.35 -9.29 29.19
N CYS A 34 1.18 -8.99 28.19
CA CYS A 34 0.99 -9.44 26.82
C CYS A 34 0.98 -10.97 26.72
N ASN A 35 1.92 -11.64 27.39
CA ASN A 35 1.99 -13.12 27.40
C ASN A 35 0.75 -13.76 28.03
N ILE A 36 0.24 -13.19 29.12
CA ILE A 36 -1.00 -13.67 29.77
C ILE A 36 -2.17 -13.52 28.80
N ILE A 37 -2.31 -12.36 28.15
CA ILE A 37 -3.37 -12.10 27.19
C ILE A 37 -3.33 -13.10 26.03
N GLN A 38 -2.17 -13.28 25.39
CA GLN A 38 -2.00 -14.23 24.29
C GLN A 38 -2.31 -15.66 24.71
N THR A 39 -1.84 -16.08 25.90
CA THR A 39 -2.13 -17.41 26.44
C THR A 39 -3.62 -17.60 26.68
N CYS A 40 -4.29 -16.61 27.26
CA CYS A 40 -5.73 -16.63 27.50
C CYS A 40 -6.51 -16.69 26.19
N VAL A 41 -6.11 -15.92 25.18
CA VAL A 41 -6.76 -15.89 23.87
C VAL A 41 -6.66 -17.24 23.16
N ASN A 42 -5.46 -17.83 23.16
CA ASN A 42 -5.19 -19.08 22.45
C ASN A 42 -5.81 -20.31 23.13
N ASN A 43 -5.94 -20.31 24.45
CA ASN A 43 -6.42 -21.47 25.21
C ASN A 43 -7.88 -21.34 25.69
N PHE A 44 -8.38 -20.12 25.89
CA PHE A 44 -9.70 -19.85 26.49
C PHE A 44 -10.45 -18.73 25.77
N PRO A 45 -10.69 -18.86 24.45
CA PRO A 45 -11.24 -17.78 23.62
C PRO A 45 -12.62 -17.29 24.07
N SER A 46 -13.44 -18.19 24.64
CA SER A 46 -14.78 -17.86 25.16
C SER A 46 -14.77 -16.94 26.39
N CYS A 47 -13.64 -16.75 27.05
CA CYS A 47 -13.54 -15.98 28.29
C CYS A 47 -13.06 -14.53 28.08
N ILE A 48 -12.75 -14.15 26.84
CA ILE A 48 -12.11 -12.87 26.51
C ILE A 48 -13.02 -11.67 26.81
N SER A 49 -14.32 -11.74 26.46
CA SER A 49 -15.24 -10.61 26.64
C SER A 49 -15.30 -10.15 28.09
N ASP A 50 -15.29 -11.10 29.03
CA ASP A 50 -15.52 -10.84 30.45
C ASP A 50 -14.19 -10.64 31.20
N ALA A 51 -13.19 -11.49 30.94
CA ALA A 51 -11.90 -11.48 31.63
C ALA A 51 -10.93 -10.43 31.09
N LEU A 52 -11.00 -10.16 29.78
CA LEU A 52 -10.05 -9.33 29.06
C LEU A 52 -10.70 -8.04 28.53
N SER A 53 -11.83 -7.62 29.08
CA SER A 53 -12.53 -6.39 28.68
C SER A 53 -11.68 -5.12 28.79
N PHE A 54 -10.58 -5.15 29.54
CA PHE A 54 -9.61 -4.07 29.65
C PHE A 54 -8.61 -4.01 28.48
N VAL A 55 -8.42 -5.07 27.70
CA VAL A 55 -7.40 -5.16 26.64
C VAL A 55 -7.51 -4.02 25.62
N PRO A 56 -8.70 -3.64 25.12
CA PRO A 56 -8.85 -2.48 24.23
C PRO A 56 -8.32 -1.18 24.83
N SER A 57 -8.36 -1.00 26.17
CA SER A 57 -7.84 0.19 26.83
C SER A 57 -6.31 0.29 26.84
N LEU A 58 -5.61 -0.81 26.54
CA LEU A 58 -4.15 -0.83 26.49
C LEU A 58 -3.58 -0.03 25.31
N ILE A 59 -4.38 0.34 24.31
CA ILE A 59 -3.95 1.21 23.20
C ILE A 59 -3.36 2.55 23.68
N LYS A 60 -3.72 3.02 24.88
CA LYS A 60 -3.12 4.22 25.49
C LYS A 60 -1.60 4.10 25.71
N PHE A 61 -1.07 2.88 25.64
CA PHE A 61 0.33 2.55 25.75
C PHE A 61 0.96 2.17 24.40
N ALA A 62 0.39 2.58 23.26
CA ALA A 62 0.91 2.27 21.93
C ALA A 62 2.32 2.81 21.63
N PHE A 63 2.90 3.64 22.52
CA PHE A 63 4.33 3.95 22.49
C PHE A 63 5.23 2.76 22.89
N SER A 64 4.68 1.73 23.55
CA SER A 64 5.39 0.51 23.93
C SER A 64 5.35 -0.53 22.81
N TYR A 65 6.53 -0.98 22.40
CA TYR A 65 6.68 -2.05 21.41
C TYR A 65 5.95 -3.35 21.81
N GLN A 66 5.98 -3.73 23.09
CA GLN A 66 5.33 -4.96 23.58
C GLN A 66 3.82 -4.91 23.42
N ILE A 67 3.21 -3.75 23.68
CA ILE A 67 1.76 -3.56 23.51
C ILE A 67 1.39 -3.61 22.03
N VAL A 68 2.14 -2.91 21.17
CA VAL A 68 1.90 -2.93 19.73
C VAL A 68 2.04 -4.34 19.17
N SER A 69 3.12 -5.06 19.50
CA SER A 69 3.33 -6.46 19.08
C SER A 69 2.21 -7.37 19.52
N MET A 70 1.72 -7.22 20.76
CA MET A 70 0.57 -8.00 21.23
C MET A 70 -0.68 -7.74 20.38
N PHE A 71 -0.99 -6.48 20.05
CA PHE A 71 -2.11 -6.18 19.15
C PHE A 71 -1.89 -6.75 17.76
N GLU A 72 -0.68 -6.65 17.19
CA GLU A 72 -0.36 -7.24 15.89
C GLU A 72 -0.58 -8.77 15.90
N ASP A 73 -0.12 -9.48 16.93
CA ASP A 73 -0.28 -10.93 17.07
C ASP A 73 -1.76 -11.33 17.25
N LEU A 74 -2.52 -10.57 18.04
CA LEU A 74 -3.96 -10.78 18.25
C LEU A 74 -4.78 -10.50 16.99
N LEU A 75 -4.26 -9.62 16.13
CA LEU A 75 -4.84 -9.25 14.86
C LEU A 75 -4.18 -10.02 13.71
N ASP A 76 -3.33 -11.01 13.94
CA ASP A 76 -2.61 -11.71 12.86
C ASP A 76 -3.58 -12.62 12.07
N PRO A 77 -3.65 -12.52 10.73
CA PRO A 77 -4.51 -13.38 9.90
C PRO A 77 -4.20 -14.87 10.02
N ILE A 78 -2.96 -15.24 10.36
CA ILE A 78 -2.53 -16.66 10.45
C ILE A 78 -3.29 -17.39 11.57
N ASN A 79 -3.70 -16.67 12.61
CA ASN A 79 -4.27 -17.29 13.81
C ASN A 79 -5.80 -17.51 13.73
N ASP A 80 -6.49 -17.08 12.66
CA ASP A 80 -7.96 -17.19 12.44
C ASP A 80 -8.80 -16.93 13.72
N LEU A 81 -8.55 -15.80 14.36
CA LEU A 81 -9.15 -15.43 15.63
C LEU A 81 -10.44 -14.63 15.43
N THR A 82 -11.41 -15.18 14.69
CA THR A 82 -12.70 -14.50 14.39
C THR A 82 -13.39 -13.93 15.65
N PHE A 83 -13.27 -14.62 16.79
CA PHE A 83 -13.82 -14.15 18.07
C PHE A 83 -13.07 -12.92 18.64
N VAL A 84 -11.75 -12.80 18.44
CA VAL A 84 -10.96 -11.61 18.82
C VAL A 84 -11.39 -10.40 17.99
N TYR A 85 -11.67 -10.62 16.71
CA TYR A 85 -12.14 -9.56 15.82
C TYR A 85 -13.51 -9.04 16.26
N ASN A 86 -14.44 -9.93 16.60
CA ASN A 86 -15.74 -9.56 17.16
C ASN A 86 -15.59 -8.80 18.48
N PHE A 87 -14.70 -9.26 19.36
CA PHE A 87 -14.40 -8.60 20.63
C PHE A 87 -13.92 -7.15 20.42
N PHE A 88 -12.97 -6.92 19.51
CA PHE A 88 -12.50 -5.56 19.22
C PHE A 88 -13.55 -4.68 18.52
N ASN A 89 -14.41 -5.27 17.70
CA ASN A 89 -15.52 -4.58 17.06
C ASN A 89 -16.63 -4.19 18.04
N GLU A 90 -16.93 -5.02 19.04
CA GLU A 90 -17.86 -4.71 20.12
C GLU A 90 -17.30 -3.62 21.05
N ALA A 91 -15.99 -3.64 21.28
CA ALA A 91 -15.29 -2.64 22.09
C ALA A 91 -15.09 -1.28 21.40
N ASN A 92 -15.50 -1.11 20.13
CA ASN A 92 -15.23 0.07 19.31
C ASN A 92 -13.75 0.48 19.36
N LEU A 93 -12.85 -0.49 19.16
CA LEU A 93 -11.40 -0.27 19.24
C LEU A 93 -10.95 0.84 18.27
N PHE A 94 -11.46 0.84 17.05
CA PHE A 94 -11.07 1.83 16.03
C PHE A 94 -11.37 3.27 16.47
N ASP A 95 -12.59 3.54 16.94
CA ASP A 95 -12.96 4.88 17.44
C ASP A 95 -12.07 5.31 18.61
N SER A 96 -11.70 4.36 19.47
CA SER A 96 -10.77 4.60 20.56
C SER A 96 -9.37 4.94 20.07
N ILE A 97 -8.90 4.27 19.01
CA ILE A 97 -7.63 4.58 18.34
C ILE A 97 -7.67 5.98 17.72
N VAL A 98 -8.71 6.33 16.95
CA VAL A 98 -8.86 7.65 16.32
C VAL A 98 -8.82 8.77 17.36
N ASN A 99 -9.58 8.62 18.44
CA ASN A 99 -9.64 9.61 19.52
C ASN A 99 -8.30 9.82 20.21
N LEU A 100 -7.49 8.76 20.31
CA LEU A 100 -6.16 8.80 20.88
C LEU A 100 -5.15 9.39 19.90
N TYR A 101 -5.17 8.96 18.64
CA TYR A 101 -4.26 9.39 17.56
C TYR A 101 -4.15 10.91 17.47
N ASN A 102 -5.28 11.61 17.49
CA ASN A 102 -5.34 13.07 17.38
C ASN A 102 -4.72 13.84 18.56
N LYS A 103 -4.43 13.16 19.68
CA LYS A 103 -3.88 13.74 20.91
C LYS A 103 -2.49 13.19 21.26
N SER A 104 -1.97 12.27 20.45
CA SER A 104 -0.75 11.53 20.70
C SER A 104 0.48 12.19 20.09
N ASP A 105 1.64 11.92 20.68
CA ASP A 105 2.95 12.23 20.12
C ASP A 105 3.31 11.28 18.94
N LEU A 106 4.46 11.52 18.32
CA LEU A 106 4.91 10.78 17.13
C LEU A 106 5.08 9.27 17.38
N ASP A 107 5.64 8.89 18.53
CA ASP A 107 5.92 7.49 18.87
C ASP A 107 4.63 6.72 19.14
N CYS A 108 3.70 7.33 19.87
CA CYS A 108 2.39 6.73 20.10
C CYS A 108 1.58 6.66 18.79
N LYS A 109 1.61 7.71 17.95
CA LYS A 109 1.00 7.66 16.60
C LYS A 109 1.56 6.51 15.76
N GLN A 110 2.88 6.28 15.78
CA GLN A 110 3.52 5.18 15.06
C GLN A 110 2.94 3.82 15.48
N GLY A 111 2.82 3.58 16.79
CA GLY A 111 2.23 2.35 17.31
C GLY A 111 0.76 2.18 16.92
N LEU A 112 -0.03 3.26 16.98
CA LEU A 112 -1.44 3.25 16.57
C LEU A 112 -1.61 2.96 15.07
N LEU A 113 -0.76 3.53 14.21
CA LEU A 113 -0.78 3.25 12.76
C LEU A 113 -0.49 1.78 12.46
N ARG A 114 0.45 1.16 13.19
CA ARG A 114 0.71 -0.29 13.06
C ARG A 114 -0.52 -1.13 13.39
N ILE A 115 -1.20 -0.79 14.49
CA ILE A 115 -2.45 -1.47 14.89
C ILE A 115 -3.54 -1.27 13.82
N ILE A 116 -3.74 -0.04 13.31
CA ILE A 116 -4.70 0.25 12.23
C ILE A 116 -4.39 -0.59 10.99
N LYS A 117 -3.11 -0.65 10.58
CA LYS A 117 -2.68 -1.46 9.44
C LYS A 117 -3.10 -2.92 9.60
N CYS A 118 -2.85 -3.53 10.76
CA CYS A 118 -3.30 -4.91 11.04
C CYS A 118 -4.83 -5.02 11.01
N MET A 119 -5.56 -4.06 11.58
CA MET A 119 -7.03 -4.09 11.53
C MET A 119 -7.57 -4.09 10.09
N LEU A 120 -6.96 -3.32 9.18
CA LEU A 120 -7.37 -3.23 7.78
C LEU A 120 -7.00 -4.49 6.98
N ILE A 121 -5.80 -5.03 7.15
CA ILE A 121 -5.36 -6.27 6.47
C ILE A 121 -6.35 -7.41 6.78
N ASN A 122 -6.81 -7.48 8.03
CA ASN A 122 -7.72 -8.51 8.49
C ASN A 122 -9.19 -8.19 8.25
N GLN A 123 -9.47 -7.07 7.60
CA GLN A 123 -10.84 -6.63 7.28
C GLN A 123 -11.78 -6.60 8.50
N ILE A 124 -11.23 -6.46 9.71
CA ILE A 124 -11.98 -6.36 10.97
C ILE A 124 -12.94 -5.15 10.91
N THR A 125 -12.61 -4.22 10.04
CA THR A 125 -13.18 -2.90 9.85
C THR A 125 -14.33 -2.84 8.85
N ASN A 126 -14.69 -3.97 8.21
CA ASN A 126 -15.62 -4.04 7.07
C ASN A 126 -17.03 -3.43 7.28
N GLN A 127 -17.42 -3.04 8.50
CA GLN A 127 -18.78 -2.56 8.76
C GLN A 127 -18.91 -1.26 9.59
N LYS A 128 -17.82 -0.70 10.16
CA LYS A 128 -17.96 0.38 11.17
C LYS A 128 -16.93 1.50 11.16
N ILE A 129 -15.87 1.45 10.34
CA ILE A 129 -14.94 2.58 10.29
C ILE A 129 -15.65 3.80 9.70
N SER A 130 -15.61 4.92 10.43
CA SER A 130 -15.86 6.22 9.81
C SER A 130 -14.79 6.45 8.76
N GLN A 131 -15.17 6.25 7.50
CA GLN A 131 -14.31 6.41 6.34
C GLN A 131 -13.57 7.76 6.40
N LEU A 132 -14.28 8.83 6.72
CA LEU A 132 -13.71 10.17 6.88
C LEU A 132 -12.54 10.23 7.87
N GLN A 133 -12.64 9.54 9.01
CA GLN A 133 -11.59 9.54 10.04
C GLN A 133 -10.35 8.75 9.59
N LEU A 134 -10.55 7.64 8.88
CA LEU A 134 -9.43 6.88 8.32
C LEU A 134 -8.68 7.72 7.27
N HIS A 135 -9.41 8.45 6.43
CA HIS A 135 -8.81 9.39 5.47
C HIS A 135 -7.94 10.44 6.16
N GLU A 136 -8.46 11.10 7.20
CA GLU A 136 -7.71 12.10 7.97
C GLU A 136 -6.43 11.53 8.58
N ILE A 137 -6.48 10.30 9.11
CA ILE A 137 -5.30 9.61 9.65
C ILE A 137 -4.27 9.31 8.55
N ILE A 138 -4.72 8.83 7.39
CA ILE A 138 -3.84 8.57 6.25
C ILE A 138 -3.18 9.86 5.80
N GLU A 139 -3.94 10.95 5.64
CA GLU A 139 -3.41 12.25 5.24
C GLU A 139 -2.38 12.81 6.24
N ASP A 140 -2.64 12.71 7.55
CA ASP A 140 -1.68 13.11 8.58
C ASP A 140 -0.41 12.25 8.55
N ALA A 141 -0.56 10.93 8.35
CA ALA A 141 0.55 10.00 8.31
C ALA A 141 1.45 10.18 7.07
N ILE A 142 0.89 10.28 5.86
CA ILE A 142 1.67 10.47 4.61
C ILE A 142 2.42 11.81 4.58
N ASN A 143 1.88 12.83 5.27
CA ASN A 143 2.49 14.15 5.39
C ASN A 143 3.40 14.27 6.63
N SER A 144 3.58 13.19 7.40
CA SER A 144 4.44 13.20 8.57
C SER A 144 5.91 13.46 8.23
N GLU A 145 6.59 14.20 9.10
CA GLU A 145 8.05 14.39 9.06
C GLU A 145 8.80 13.09 9.39
N SER A 146 8.17 12.17 10.13
CA SER A 146 8.74 10.85 10.41
C SER A 146 8.63 9.95 9.19
N THR A 147 9.77 9.51 8.65
CA THR A 147 9.83 8.54 7.54
C THR A 147 9.07 7.26 7.86
N THR A 148 9.08 6.81 9.12
CA THR A 148 8.35 5.61 9.56
C THR A 148 6.85 5.82 9.50
N ASN A 149 6.35 6.95 10.00
CA ASN A 149 4.91 7.25 9.97
C ASN A 149 4.45 7.48 8.53
N LYS A 150 5.26 8.16 7.71
CA LYS A 150 5.03 8.30 6.27
C LYS A 150 4.92 6.95 5.58
N ASN A 151 5.83 6.03 5.88
CA ASN A 151 5.78 4.67 5.35
C ASN A 151 4.50 3.92 5.76
N LEU A 152 4.14 3.98 7.05
CA LEU A 152 2.90 3.38 7.54
C LEU A 152 1.66 4.00 6.88
N GLY A 153 1.61 5.32 6.71
CA GLY A 153 0.53 6.03 6.02
C GLY A 153 0.34 5.54 4.59
N TRP A 154 1.42 5.41 3.81
CA TRP A 154 1.37 4.88 2.45
C TRP A 154 0.97 3.39 2.42
N SER A 155 1.45 2.59 3.38
CA SER A 155 1.06 1.18 3.49
C SER A 155 -0.44 1.03 3.78
N ILE A 156 -0.99 1.86 4.68
CA ILE A 156 -2.42 1.90 5.02
C ILE A 156 -3.24 2.35 3.81
N ALA A 157 -2.81 3.39 3.09
CA ALA A 157 -3.48 3.87 1.87
C ALA A 157 -3.56 2.78 0.80
N PHE A 158 -2.47 2.02 0.60
CA PHE A 158 -2.44 0.90 -0.33
C PHE A 158 -3.46 -0.19 0.04
N ILE A 159 -3.50 -0.59 1.32
CA ILE A 159 -4.44 -1.59 1.83
C ILE A 159 -5.89 -1.09 1.64
N ASP A 160 -6.16 0.18 1.94
CA ASP A 160 -7.50 0.78 1.78
C ASP A 160 -7.98 0.69 0.32
N ILE A 161 -7.15 1.13 -0.64
CA ILE A 161 -7.52 1.05 -2.06
C ILE A 161 -7.71 -0.41 -2.50
N ARG A 162 -6.78 -1.30 -2.13
CA ARG A 162 -6.76 -2.68 -2.61
C ARG A 162 -7.98 -3.49 -2.17
N TYR A 163 -8.37 -3.36 -0.90
CA TYR A 163 -9.42 -4.21 -0.31
C TYR A 163 -10.79 -3.53 -0.26
N PHE A 164 -10.83 -2.20 -0.18
CA PHE A 164 -12.07 -1.45 0.04
C PHE A 164 -12.45 -0.58 -1.17
N GLY A 165 -11.69 -0.67 -2.27
CA GLY A 165 -11.97 0.03 -3.53
C GLY A 165 -11.92 1.57 -3.42
N SER A 166 -11.29 2.06 -2.34
CA SER A 166 -11.12 3.47 -1.97
C SER A 166 -12.40 4.32 -1.98
N SER A 167 -13.52 3.82 -1.43
CA SER A 167 -14.71 4.67 -1.19
C SER A 167 -14.43 5.88 -0.28
N VAL A 168 -13.26 5.91 0.35
CA VAL A 168 -12.85 6.83 1.40
C VAL A 168 -11.92 7.95 0.91
N ILE A 169 -11.06 7.65 -0.05
CA ILE A 169 -10.01 8.55 -0.51
C ILE A 169 -10.31 8.97 -1.94
N ASP A 170 -10.19 10.27 -2.23
CA ASP A 170 -10.17 10.77 -3.60
C ASP A 170 -8.98 10.13 -4.35
N GLN A 171 -9.27 9.11 -5.15
CA GLN A 171 -8.26 8.37 -5.91
C GLN A 171 -7.44 9.28 -6.81
N ALA A 172 -8.03 10.36 -7.34
CA ALA A 172 -7.31 11.29 -8.20
C ALA A 172 -6.28 12.08 -7.39
N LYS A 173 -6.68 12.58 -6.22
CA LYS A 173 -5.75 13.24 -5.30
C LYS A 173 -4.66 12.28 -4.82
N LEU A 174 -5.01 11.07 -4.39
CA LEU A 174 -4.04 10.09 -3.90
C LEU A 174 -3.07 9.63 -5.00
N PHE A 175 -3.53 9.55 -6.25
CA PHE A 175 -2.64 9.32 -7.39
C PHE A 175 -1.63 10.47 -7.55
N GLU A 176 -2.07 11.73 -7.45
CA GLU A 176 -1.17 12.88 -7.51
C GLU A 176 -0.15 12.91 -6.36
N ASP A 177 -0.61 12.60 -5.15
CA ASP A 177 0.23 12.53 -3.95
C ASP A 177 1.23 11.37 -4.08
N SER A 178 0.83 10.25 -4.68
CA SER A 178 1.70 9.09 -4.93
C SER A 178 2.82 9.46 -5.91
N ALA A 179 2.47 10.07 -7.04
CA ALA A 179 3.46 10.56 -8.02
C ALA A 179 4.43 11.55 -7.37
N SER A 180 3.91 12.46 -6.55
CA SER A 180 4.74 13.44 -5.83
C SER A 180 5.67 12.76 -4.81
N ALA A 181 5.18 11.78 -4.05
CA ALA A 181 5.96 11.03 -3.06
C ALA A 181 7.07 10.18 -3.69
N ILE A 182 6.81 9.56 -4.85
CA ILE A 182 7.84 8.86 -5.63
C ILE A 182 8.98 9.82 -6.00
N CYS A 183 8.64 11.07 -6.35
CA CYS A 183 9.62 12.11 -6.67
C CYS A 183 10.29 12.78 -5.46
N GLN A 184 9.90 12.48 -4.21
CA GLN A 184 10.52 13.07 -3.03
C GLN A 184 11.87 12.41 -2.73
N ASN A 185 12.94 13.22 -2.70
CA ASN A 185 14.37 12.92 -2.50
C ASN A 185 15.22 12.78 -3.77
N GLU A 186 16.35 13.52 -3.77
CA GLU A 186 17.42 13.46 -4.77
C GLU A 186 18.54 12.46 -4.38
N THR A 187 18.37 11.73 -3.27
CA THR A 187 19.36 10.78 -2.78
C THR A 187 19.31 9.45 -3.53
N THR A 188 20.44 8.74 -3.53
CA THR A 188 20.73 7.60 -4.42
C THR A 188 20.01 6.29 -4.07
N GLY A 189 19.02 6.28 -3.16
CA GLY A 189 18.38 5.06 -2.68
C GLY A 189 16.89 5.20 -2.43
N PHE A 190 16.15 4.10 -2.59
CA PHE A 190 14.71 4.06 -2.34
C PHE A 190 14.40 4.01 -0.86
N LEU A 191 13.43 4.83 -0.46
CA LEU A 191 12.76 4.70 0.82
C LEU A 191 11.53 3.83 0.64
N GLU A 192 11.23 3.01 1.65
CA GLU A 192 10.12 2.06 1.64
C GLU A 192 8.77 2.73 1.32
N TYR A 193 8.56 3.96 1.79
CA TYR A 193 7.33 4.70 1.52
C TYR A 193 7.14 5.02 0.03
N GLN A 194 8.21 5.18 -0.74
CA GLN A 194 8.13 5.44 -2.19
C GLN A 194 7.66 4.19 -2.93
N VAL A 195 8.05 3.00 -2.44
CA VAL A 195 7.56 1.72 -2.97
C VAL A 195 6.07 1.57 -2.66
N ASN A 196 5.64 1.88 -1.44
CA ASN A 196 4.21 1.85 -1.08
C ASN A 196 3.39 2.89 -1.86
N ALA A 197 3.93 4.09 -2.11
CA ALA A 197 3.31 5.09 -2.98
C ALA A 197 3.18 4.60 -4.44
N LEU A 198 4.21 3.94 -4.97
CA LEU A 198 4.16 3.30 -6.29
C LEU A 198 3.10 2.20 -6.36
N GLN A 199 2.94 1.40 -5.30
CA GLN A 199 1.88 0.39 -5.21
C GLN A 199 0.48 1.02 -5.17
N CYS A 200 0.29 2.12 -4.44
CA CYS A 200 -0.95 2.89 -4.47
C CYS A 200 -1.26 3.37 -5.90
N MET A 201 -0.28 4.03 -6.53
CA MET A 201 -0.39 4.54 -7.90
C MET A 201 -0.77 3.41 -8.87
N ASN A 202 -0.11 2.25 -8.79
CA ASN A 202 -0.39 1.11 -9.66
C ASN A 202 -1.79 0.52 -9.45
N THR A 203 -2.24 0.42 -8.19
CA THR A 203 -3.57 -0.08 -7.86
C THR A 203 -4.66 0.85 -8.40
N ILE A 204 -4.48 2.17 -8.27
CA ILE A 204 -5.39 3.18 -8.83
C ILE A 204 -5.38 3.10 -10.37
N MET A 205 -4.21 2.95 -10.99
CA MET A 205 -4.09 2.83 -12.45
C MET A 205 -4.90 1.65 -13.00
N VAL A 206 -4.81 0.48 -12.36
CA VAL A 206 -5.60 -0.70 -12.74
C VAL A 206 -7.10 -0.45 -12.54
N SER A 207 -7.52 0.11 -11.40
CA SER A 207 -8.95 0.38 -11.15
C SER A 207 -9.55 1.43 -12.11
N VAL A 208 -8.74 2.38 -12.60
CA VAL A 208 -9.14 3.39 -13.60
C VAL A 208 -9.30 2.79 -15.00
N LEU A 209 -8.59 1.71 -15.34
CA LEU A 209 -8.83 0.98 -16.59
C LEU A 209 -10.21 0.31 -16.57
N ASP A 210 -10.63 -0.18 -15.40
CA ASP A 210 -11.88 -0.91 -15.22
C ASP A 210 -13.09 0.01 -14.98
N SER A 211 -12.87 1.22 -14.46
CA SER A 211 -13.93 2.18 -14.14
C SER A 211 -13.80 3.47 -14.97
N ILE A 212 -14.85 3.81 -15.73
CA ILE A 212 -14.94 5.06 -16.51
C ILE A 212 -15.21 6.26 -15.57
N ALA A 213 -14.50 6.35 -14.45
CA ALA A 213 -14.64 7.46 -13.50
C ALA A 213 -14.00 8.74 -14.08
N ASP A 214 -14.45 9.90 -13.60
CA ASP A 214 -14.08 11.27 -14.01
C ASP A 214 -12.61 11.64 -13.66
N PHE A 215 -11.65 10.78 -13.99
CA PHE A 215 -10.25 11.13 -13.92
C PHE A 215 -9.89 12.13 -15.02
N ASP A 216 -9.20 13.21 -14.65
CA ASP A 216 -8.51 14.05 -15.64
C ASP A 216 -7.29 13.30 -16.17
N PHE A 217 -7.51 12.50 -17.22
CA PHE A 217 -6.47 11.71 -17.86
C PHE A 217 -5.30 12.57 -18.38
N LYS A 218 -5.51 13.85 -18.72
CA LYS A 218 -4.40 14.74 -19.11
C LYS A 218 -3.47 14.95 -17.93
N ASN A 219 -4.04 15.18 -16.75
CA ASN A 219 -3.28 15.33 -15.54
C ASN A 219 -2.56 14.02 -15.15
N VAL A 220 -3.23 12.86 -15.26
CA VAL A 220 -2.61 11.53 -15.04
C VAL A 220 -1.37 11.35 -15.91
N ILE A 221 -1.51 11.54 -17.23
CA ILE A 221 -0.40 11.41 -18.18
C ILE A 221 0.75 12.38 -17.84
N ARG A 222 0.42 13.63 -17.49
CA ARG A 222 1.42 14.63 -17.05
C ARG A 222 2.19 14.18 -15.81
N LYS A 223 1.51 13.60 -14.82
CA LYS A 223 2.15 13.13 -13.58
C LYS A 223 3.02 11.89 -13.80
N LEU A 224 2.58 10.96 -14.66
CA LEU A 224 3.41 9.82 -15.07
C LEU A 224 4.68 10.29 -15.77
N LEU A 225 4.55 11.31 -16.64
CA LEU A 225 5.70 11.93 -17.27
C LEU A 225 6.61 12.63 -16.25
N ASP A 226 6.05 13.37 -15.29
CA ASP A 226 6.83 14.00 -14.21
C ASP A 226 7.69 12.98 -13.45
N VAL A 227 7.13 11.80 -13.12
CA VAL A 227 7.89 10.72 -12.47
C VAL A 227 9.01 10.22 -13.39
N TYR A 228 8.70 9.99 -14.68
CA TYR A 228 9.72 9.58 -15.65
C TYR A 228 10.88 10.60 -15.75
N MET A 229 10.56 11.89 -15.77
CA MET A 229 11.53 12.97 -15.95
C MET A 229 12.36 13.24 -14.69
N LYS A 230 11.72 13.25 -13.51
CA LYS A 230 12.33 13.67 -12.24
C LYS A 230 13.04 12.53 -11.51
N CYS A 231 12.77 11.27 -11.86
CA CYS A 231 13.32 10.11 -11.16
C CYS A 231 14.22 9.25 -12.07
N PRO A 232 15.33 9.79 -12.61
CA PRO A 232 16.15 9.17 -13.67
C PRO A 232 16.61 7.73 -13.37
N GLY A 233 16.72 7.31 -12.11
CA GLY A 233 17.15 5.96 -11.69
C GLY A 233 16.03 4.99 -11.30
N HIS A 234 14.75 5.34 -11.43
CA HIS A 234 13.65 4.58 -10.84
C HIS A 234 13.09 3.48 -11.76
N SER A 235 13.86 2.39 -11.92
CA SER A 235 13.51 1.26 -12.80
C SER A 235 12.12 0.67 -12.55
N ILE A 236 11.75 0.43 -11.29
CA ILE A 236 10.44 -0.14 -10.94
C ILE A 236 9.30 0.82 -11.31
N ALA A 237 9.47 2.12 -11.07
CA ALA A 237 8.47 3.13 -11.47
C ALA A 237 8.36 3.20 -13.00
N TYR A 238 9.47 3.15 -13.73
CA TYR A 238 9.44 3.11 -15.20
C TYR A 238 8.70 1.91 -15.74
N GLN A 239 8.96 0.72 -15.20
CA GLN A 239 8.26 -0.50 -15.62
C GLN A 239 6.75 -0.32 -15.46
N ALA A 240 6.30 0.10 -14.27
CA ALA A 240 4.89 0.30 -13.97
C ALA A 240 4.24 1.38 -14.87
N ILE A 241 4.92 2.52 -15.04
CA ILE A 241 4.43 3.64 -15.87
C ILE A 241 4.31 3.20 -17.33
N PHE A 242 5.35 2.59 -17.89
CA PHE A 242 5.37 2.21 -19.30
C PHE A 242 4.40 1.08 -19.62
N ASP A 243 4.27 0.07 -18.75
CA ASP A 243 3.28 -0.98 -18.94
C ASP A 243 1.85 -0.42 -18.89
N PHE A 244 1.58 0.52 -17.96
CA PHE A 244 0.30 1.19 -17.89
C PHE A 244 0.00 2.03 -19.15
N VAL A 245 0.96 2.82 -19.62
CA VAL A 245 0.80 3.64 -20.83
C VAL A 245 0.60 2.77 -22.08
N ILE A 246 1.34 1.67 -22.21
CA ILE A 246 1.17 0.70 -23.29
C ILE A 246 -0.26 0.15 -23.27
N ASN A 247 -0.75 -0.27 -22.11
CA ASN A 247 -2.11 -0.79 -21.95
C ASN A 247 -3.18 0.26 -22.26
N LEU A 248 -3.02 1.50 -21.77
CA LEU A 248 -3.94 2.60 -22.06
C LEU A 248 -3.98 2.97 -23.54
N SER A 249 -2.86 2.82 -24.26
CA SER A 249 -2.79 3.17 -25.69
C SER A 249 -3.77 2.35 -26.55
N ASN A 250 -4.13 1.15 -26.09
CA ASN A 250 -5.13 0.27 -26.72
C ASN A 250 -6.53 0.90 -26.72
N ASN A 251 -6.80 1.81 -25.78
CA ASN A 251 -8.06 2.52 -25.71
C ASN A 251 -8.06 3.76 -26.62
N SER A 252 -8.95 3.77 -27.63
CA SER A 252 -9.08 4.87 -28.60
C SER A 252 -9.28 6.26 -27.95
N LYS A 253 -9.90 6.34 -26.77
CA LYS A 253 -10.12 7.59 -26.03
C LYS A 253 -8.81 8.22 -25.56
N TYR A 254 -7.81 7.42 -25.21
CA TYR A 254 -6.56 7.87 -24.60
C TYR A 254 -5.37 7.84 -25.56
N ARG A 255 -5.47 7.03 -26.63
CA ARG A 255 -4.44 6.88 -27.66
C ARG A 255 -3.87 8.21 -28.15
N SER A 256 -4.74 9.12 -28.59
CA SER A 256 -4.33 10.44 -29.12
C SER A 256 -3.54 11.26 -28.09
N LEU A 257 -3.95 11.22 -26.82
CA LEU A 257 -3.25 11.92 -25.74
C LEU A 257 -1.86 11.33 -25.48
N ILE A 258 -1.74 10.00 -25.50
CA ILE A 258 -0.45 9.31 -25.31
C ILE A 258 0.52 9.67 -26.45
N PHE A 259 0.09 9.55 -27.70
CA PHE A 259 0.97 9.85 -28.84
C PHE A 259 1.27 11.33 -29.00
N ASN A 260 0.36 12.23 -28.63
CA ASN A 260 0.58 13.68 -28.80
C ASN A 260 1.24 14.36 -27.59
N SER A 261 1.29 13.72 -26.43
CA SER A 261 1.84 14.34 -25.20
C SER A 261 2.87 13.50 -24.49
N PHE A 262 2.64 12.19 -24.30
CA PHE A 262 3.58 11.36 -23.55
C PHE A 262 4.78 10.91 -24.38
N VAL A 263 4.51 10.32 -25.55
CA VAL A 263 5.54 9.73 -26.42
C VAL A 263 6.60 10.75 -26.88
N PRO A 264 6.25 11.98 -27.31
CA PRO A 264 7.24 12.98 -27.74
C PRO A 264 8.23 13.32 -26.63
N ASP A 265 7.75 13.53 -25.40
CA ASP A 265 8.60 13.93 -24.28
C ASP A 265 9.52 12.78 -23.82
N VAL A 266 9.02 11.54 -23.80
CA VAL A 266 9.87 10.36 -23.55
C VAL A 266 10.93 10.21 -24.66
N MET A 267 10.56 10.46 -25.92
CA MET A 267 11.46 10.36 -27.07
C MET A 267 12.56 11.42 -27.01
N GLU A 268 12.22 12.68 -26.72
CA GLU A 268 13.20 13.75 -26.56
C GLU A 268 14.16 13.47 -25.40
N THR A 269 13.62 12.98 -24.28
CA THR A 269 14.40 12.64 -23.09
C THR A 269 15.35 11.47 -23.35
N ALA A 270 14.90 10.42 -24.03
CA ALA A 270 15.75 9.28 -24.38
C ALA A 270 16.91 9.67 -25.31
N LYS A 271 16.71 10.69 -26.18
CA LYS A 271 17.76 11.21 -27.07
C LYS A 271 18.78 12.09 -26.35
N THR A 272 18.38 12.76 -25.27
CA THR A 272 19.19 13.82 -24.63
C THR A 272 19.74 13.42 -23.26
N SER A 273 19.11 12.47 -22.57
CA SER A 273 19.52 12.00 -21.26
C SER A 273 20.88 11.31 -21.30
N LYS A 274 21.60 11.37 -20.17
CA LYS A 274 22.83 10.60 -19.93
C LYS A 274 22.59 9.41 -18.99
N ASN A 275 21.37 9.26 -18.46
CA ASN A 275 21.05 8.20 -17.52
C ASN A 275 20.74 6.90 -18.28
N THR A 276 21.59 5.90 -18.13
CA THR A 276 21.46 4.61 -18.84
C THR A 276 20.21 3.84 -18.47
N THR A 277 19.73 3.92 -17.22
CA THR A 277 18.47 3.26 -16.79
C THR A 277 17.28 3.90 -17.51
N GLN A 278 17.18 5.23 -17.46
CA GLN A 278 16.10 5.97 -18.14
C GLN A 278 16.07 5.68 -19.65
N ILE A 279 17.24 5.71 -20.31
CA ILE A 279 17.37 5.39 -21.74
C ILE A 279 16.99 3.94 -22.03
N SER A 280 17.45 2.99 -21.21
CA SER A 280 17.18 1.56 -21.41
C SER A 280 15.68 1.25 -21.32
N PHE A 281 15.00 1.79 -20.31
CA PHE A 281 13.56 1.59 -20.15
C PHE A 281 12.75 2.32 -21.22
N ALA A 282 13.18 3.51 -21.67
CA ALA A 282 12.55 4.19 -22.79
C ALA A 282 12.68 3.38 -24.10
N ASN A 283 13.84 2.79 -24.37
CA ASN A 283 14.05 1.94 -25.54
C ASN A 283 13.18 0.67 -25.50
N ASP A 284 13.07 0.01 -24.33
CA ASP A 284 12.16 -1.14 -24.15
C ASP A 284 10.70 -0.73 -24.39
N PHE A 285 10.28 0.41 -23.84
CA PHE A 285 8.96 1.00 -24.09
C PHE A 285 8.71 1.24 -25.58
N PHE A 286 9.65 1.85 -26.31
CA PHE A 286 9.50 2.08 -27.75
C PHE A 286 9.48 0.79 -28.56
N MET A 287 10.25 -0.22 -28.17
CA MET A 287 10.18 -1.55 -28.76
C MET A 287 8.78 -2.15 -28.61
N LYS A 288 8.24 -2.21 -27.38
CA LYS A 288 6.91 -2.75 -27.10
C LYS A 288 5.80 -1.97 -27.82
N LEU A 289 5.88 -0.64 -27.79
CA LEU A 289 4.92 0.23 -28.48
C LEU A 289 4.99 0.04 -30.01
N SER A 290 6.18 -0.13 -30.58
CA SER A 290 6.34 -0.38 -32.01
C SER A 290 5.63 -1.67 -32.45
N LEU A 291 5.70 -2.73 -31.64
CA LEU A 291 5.01 -3.99 -31.93
C LEU A 291 3.49 -3.78 -32.01
N GLN A 292 2.90 -2.99 -31.11
CA GLN A 292 1.46 -2.68 -31.17
C GLN A 292 1.11 -1.87 -32.42
N VAL A 293 1.87 -0.80 -32.69
CA VAL A 293 1.63 0.10 -33.83
C VAL A 293 1.73 -0.61 -35.17
N PHE A 294 2.74 -1.47 -35.34
CA PHE A 294 2.93 -2.17 -36.61
C PHE A 294 1.99 -3.36 -36.79
N ASN A 295 1.42 -3.92 -35.73
CA ASN A 295 0.48 -5.03 -35.82
C ASN A 295 -0.98 -4.59 -35.98
N ASP A 296 -1.33 -3.32 -35.73
CA ASP A 296 -2.69 -2.78 -35.82
C ASP A 296 -2.78 -1.61 -36.83
N GLU A 297 -3.59 -1.77 -37.89
CA GLU A 297 -3.80 -0.73 -38.90
C GLU A 297 -4.44 0.54 -38.35
N THR A 298 -5.24 0.44 -37.28
CA THR A 298 -5.89 1.59 -36.64
C THR A 298 -4.85 2.54 -36.05
N TYR A 299 -3.79 1.99 -35.46
CA TYR A 299 -2.69 2.79 -34.91
C TYR A 299 -1.92 3.53 -36.00
N ARG A 300 -1.67 2.90 -37.14
CA ARG A 300 -0.87 3.51 -38.22
C ARG A 300 -1.49 4.80 -38.77
N ASN A 301 -2.81 4.93 -38.68
CA ASN A 301 -3.53 6.12 -39.17
C ASN A 301 -3.60 7.25 -38.14
N ASP A 302 -3.51 6.93 -36.84
CA ASP A 302 -3.69 7.87 -35.73
C ASP A 302 -2.38 8.51 -35.23
N ILE A 303 -1.22 8.02 -35.68
CA ILE A 303 0.09 8.41 -35.13
C ILE A 303 0.74 9.49 -35.99
N PRO A 304 1.27 10.58 -35.38
CA PRO A 304 2.09 11.56 -36.05
C PRO A 304 3.28 10.96 -36.82
N SER A 305 3.58 11.48 -38.01
CA SER A 305 4.55 10.88 -38.93
C SER A 305 5.97 10.78 -38.37
N ASP A 306 6.38 11.75 -37.56
CA ASP A 306 7.67 11.80 -36.88
C ASP A 306 7.80 10.70 -35.82
N ILE A 307 6.73 10.46 -35.05
CA ILE A 307 6.67 9.36 -34.08
C ILE A 307 6.68 8.02 -34.80
N TYR A 308 5.90 7.87 -35.88
CA TYR A 308 5.87 6.65 -36.68
C TYR A 308 7.26 6.31 -37.25
N GLN A 309 7.96 7.32 -37.79
CA GLN A 309 9.34 7.16 -38.27
C GLN A 309 10.29 6.76 -37.14
N TYR A 310 10.19 7.38 -35.96
CA TYR A 310 11.03 7.01 -34.83
C TYR A 310 10.80 5.57 -34.39
N LEU A 311 9.54 5.14 -34.22
CA LEU A 311 9.18 3.77 -33.85
C LEU A 311 9.64 2.73 -34.90
N SER A 312 9.75 3.10 -36.17
CA SER A 312 10.26 2.20 -37.22
C SER A 312 11.72 1.77 -36.99
N SER A 313 12.51 2.55 -36.25
CA SER A 313 13.88 2.18 -35.88
C SER A 313 13.96 1.08 -34.81
N PHE A 314 12.85 0.81 -34.11
CA PHE A 314 12.71 -0.23 -33.10
C PHE A 314 11.96 -1.46 -33.62
N LYS A 315 11.56 -1.45 -34.90
CA LYS A 315 10.83 -2.57 -35.51
C LYS A 315 11.71 -3.82 -35.48
N VAL A 316 11.31 -4.79 -34.67
CA VAL A 316 11.96 -6.09 -34.62
C VAL A 316 11.29 -7.01 -35.64
N ASP A 317 12.10 -7.74 -36.42
CA ASP A 317 11.58 -8.78 -37.31
C ASP A 317 10.81 -9.80 -36.48
N THR A 318 9.50 -9.91 -36.69
CA THR A 318 8.61 -10.78 -35.89
C THR A 318 8.95 -12.27 -35.99
N ASN A 319 9.82 -12.65 -36.93
CA ASN A 319 10.38 -14.00 -37.06
C ASN A 319 11.46 -14.35 -36.02
N SER A 320 12.00 -13.39 -35.26
CA SER A 320 13.02 -13.62 -34.22
C SER A 320 12.53 -13.37 -32.79
N PHE A 321 11.27 -12.99 -32.60
CA PHE A 321 10.75 -12.49 -31.33
C PHE A 321 10.05 -13.53 -30.44
N SER A 322 9.89 -14.78 -30.88
CA SER A 322 9.26 -15.85 -30.09
C SER A 322 10.09 -16.33 -28.89
N ALA A 323 11.20 -15.66 -28.55
CA ALA A 323 12.13 -16.07 -27.51
C ALA A 323 12.26 -15.09 -26.33
N PHE A 324 11.54 -13.96 -26.33
CA PHE A 324 11.72 -12.87 -25.35
C PHE A 324 10.46 -12.46 -24.59
N PHE A 325 9.47 -13.35 -24.45
CA PHE A 325 8.43 -13.14 -23.45
C PHE A 325 9.03 -13.45 -22.07
N HIS A 326 9.42 -12.40 -21.35
CA HIS A 326 9.45 -12.46 -19.90
C HIS A 326 7.99 -12.60 -19.43
N PRO A 327 7.69 -13.51 -18.48
CA PRO A 327 6.37 -13.59 -17.88
C PRO A 327 5.99 -12.22 -17.35
N SER A 328 4.73 -11.82 -17.58
CA SER A 328 4.20 -10.62 -16.97
C SER A 328 4.24 -10.76 -15.44
N ILE A 329 4.23 -9.66 -14.71
CA ILE A 329 4.08 -9.71 -13.23
C ILE A 329 2.73 -10.37 -12.85
N ALA A 330 1.78 -10.48 -13.78
CA ALA A 330 0.54 -11.24 -13.62
C ALA A 330 0.70 -12.77 -13.80
N ASP A 331 1.90 -13.26 -14.14
CA ASP A 331 2.23 -14.68 -14.28
C ASP A 331 3.03 -15.25 -13.10
N PHE A 332 3.21 -14.48 -12.02
CA PHE A 332 3.65 -15.08 -10.76
C PHE A 332 2.49 -15.86 -10.16
N PRO A 333 2.66 -17.16 -9.84
CA PRO A 333 1.74 -17.84 -8.94
C PRO A 333 1.58 -16.98 -7.68
N ASP A 334 0.36 -16.79 -7.20
CA ASP A 334 0.05 -16.00 -6.00
C ASP A 334 0.95 -16.42 -4.80
N ASP A 335 1.35 -17.68 -4.81
CA ASP A 335 2.23 -18.38 -3.88
C ASP A 335 3.71 -17.92 -3.89
N ILE A 336 4.21 -17.29 -4.96
CA ILE A 336 5.59 -16.73 -5.01
C ILE A 336 5.63 -15.26 -4.55
N MET A 337 4.53 -14.51 -4.71
CA MET A 337 4.46 -13.15 -4.17
C MET A 337 4.44 -13.13 -2.64
N GLU A 338 3.83 -14.13 -1.99
CA GLU A 338 3.87 -14.26 -0.53
C GLU A 338 5.30 -14.53 -0.03
N GLU A 339 6.06 -15.44 -0.63
CA GLU A 339 7.44 -15.72 -0.18
C GLU A 339 8.39 -14.52 -0.31
N VAL A 340 8.22 -13.67 -1.33
CA VAL A 340 9.05 -12.47 -1.51
C VAL A 340 8.62 -11.34 -0.55
N LEU A 341 7.36 -11.30 -0.13
CA LEU A 341 6.85 -10.35 0.88
C LEU A 341 7.27 -10.72 2.32
N PHE A 342 7.48 -12.00 2.63
CA PHE A 342 7.88 -12.46 3.96
C PHE A 342 9.39 -12.71 4.14
N ALA A 343 10.17 -12.81 3.06
CA ALA A 343 11.63 -12.93 3.14
C ALA A 343 12.37 -11.61 3.45
N GLY A 344 11.64 -10.51 3.62
CA GLY A 344 12.15 -9.18 3.97
C GLY A 344 11.90 -8.75 5.43
N LEU A 345 11.64 -9.69 6.34
CA LEU A 345 11.60 -9.47 7.80
C LEU A 345 13.00 -9.56 8.43
#